data_AF-A0A7W0LU68-F1
#
_entry.id   AF-A0A7W0LU68-F1
#
_cell.length_a   1.000
_cell.length_b   1.000
_cell.length_c   1.000
_cell.angle_alpha   90.00
_cell.angle_beta   90.00
_cell.angle_gamma   90.00
#
_symmetry.space_group_name_H-M   'P 1'
#
loop_
_entity.id
_entity.type
_entity.pdbx_description
1 polymer ?
#
loop_
_entity_poly.entity_id
_entity_poly.type
_entity_poly.pdbx_seq_one_letter_code
_entity_poly.pdbx_strand_id
1 'polypeptide(L)'
;MRAAFLATLFGLIALAVPASAGAEVLRVFPNDKLTKKDKRQVTGRRVALPLPDCNVRASDCNDRRLLNRLDGFDIDPRVEIRFDRPIDVAKVTPATLYLQKLRGGPRIGVNRIVWSPARNALYAQPRELLEESTRYRIVVARALGGRRASARFTTLTATAALRKMRAQLDDG
;
A
#
# COMPACT_ATOMS: atom_id res chain seq x y z
N MET A 1 58.98 -49.95 5.94
CA MET A 1 58.15 -48.86 6.49
C MET A 1 57.66 -47.96 5.35
N ARG A 2 56.45 -48.18 4.81
CA ARG A 2 55.72 -47.20 3.99
C ARG A 2 54.23 -47.47 4.15
N ALA A 3 53.57 -46.70 5.03
CA ALA A 3 52.13 -46.76 5.25
C ALA A 3 51.45 -45.78 4.26
N ALA A 4 50.54 -46.30 3.43
CA ALA A 4 49.71 -45.50 2.54
C ALA A 4 48.41 -45.14 3.26
N PHE A 5 48.21 -43.86 3.57
CA PHE A 5 46.96 -43.33 4.10
C PHE A 5 45.99 -43.07 2.93
N LEU A 6 44.91 -43.84 2.85
CA LEU A 6 43.76 -43.53 2.02
C LEU A 6 42.92 -42.45 2.72
N ALA A 7 42.91 -41.24 2.16
CA ALA A 7 42.02 -40.17 2.59
C ALA A 7 40.65 -40.33 1.90
N THR A 8 39.66 -40.81 2.64
CA THR A 8 38.25 -40.82 2.23
C THR A 8 37.68 -39.40 2.27
N LEU A 9 37.35 -38.84 1.10
CA LEU A 9 36.59 -37.59 0.96
C LEU A 9 35.12 -37.83 1.34
N PHE A 10 34.66 -37.22 2.42
CA PHE A 10 33.24 -37.09 2.74
C PHE A 10 32.64 -35.95 1.90
N GLY A 11 31.87 -36.31 0.86
CA GLY A 11 31.10 -35.34 0.07
C GLY A 11 29.87 -34.85 0.82
N LEU A 12 29.85 -33.59 1.24
CA LEU A 12 28.66 -32.89 1.74
C LEU A 12 27.70 -32.63 0.59
N ILE A 13 26.66 -33.46 0.47
CA ILE A 13 25.50 -33.18 -0.40
C ILE A 13 24.63 -32.16 0.32
N ALA A 14 24.72 -30.89 -0.08
CA ALA A 14 23.81 -29.84 0.37
C ALA A 14 22.43 -30.05 -0.29
N LEU A 15 21.47 -30.57 0.48
CA LEU A 15 20.06 -30.57 0.11
C LEU A 15 19.57 -29.13 0.03
N ALA A 16 19.43 -28.59 -1.18
CA ALA A 16 18.74 -27.33 -1.41
C ALA A 16 17.25 -27.52 -1.08
N VAL A 17 16.85 -27.16 0.13
CA VAL A 17 15.43 -27.06 0.49
C VAL A 17 14.83 -25.96 -0.39
N PRO A 18 13.83 -26.25 -1.26
CA PRO A 18 13.16 -25.19 -1.97
C PRO A 18 12.41 -24.36 -0.93
N ALA A 19 12.91 -23.16 -0.63
CA ALA A 19 12.15 -22.19 0.13
C ALA A 19 10.85 -21.97 -0.66
N SER A 20 9.71 -22.41 -0.12
CA SER A 20 8.42 -22.05 -0.68
C SER A 20 8.32 -20.51 -0.63
N ALA A 21 8.65 -19.88 -1.76
CA ALA A 21 8.58 -18.44 -1.88
C ALA A 21 7.08 -18.12 -1.98
N GLY A 22 6.49 -17.62 -0.88
CA GLY A 22 5.15 -17.05 -0.94
C GLY A 22 5.08 -15.94 -2.00
N ALA A 23 3.90 -15.66 -2.54
CA ALA A 23 3.71 -14.67 -3.61
C ALA A 23 4.32 -13.31 -3.27
N GLU A 24 5.17 -12.74 -4.11
CA GLU A 24 5.81 -11.46 -3.84
C GLU A 24 4.85 -10.29 -4.08
N VAL A 25 4.84 -9.32 -3.16
CA VAL A 25 4.10 -8.07 -3.32
C VAL A 25 4.81 -7.15 -4.30
N LEU A 26 4.22 -6.96 -5.48
CA LEU A 26 4.71 -6.06 -6.53
C LEU A 26 4.29 -4.60 -6.31
N ARG A 27 3.08 -4.38 -5.78
CA ARG A 27 2.53 -3.04 -5.58
C ARG A 27 1.60 -2.99 -4.38
N VAL A 28 1.66 -1.88 -3.65
CA VAL A 28 0.69 -1.50 -2.62
C VAL A 28 0.21 -0.09 -2.95
N PHE A 29 -1.11 0.09 -3.03
CA PHE A 29 -1.76 1.36 -3.28
C PHE A 29 -2.95 1.51 -2.32
N PRO A 30 -3.30 2.72 -1.84
CA PRO A 30 -2.65 4.03 -2.08
C PRO A 30 -1.19 4.14 -1.59
N ASN A 31 -0.44 5.06 -2.19
CA ASN A 31 0.90 5.43 -1.75
C ASN A 31 1.31 6.86 -2.18
N ASP A 32 2.23 7.48 -1.43
CA ASP A 32 2.68 8.86 -1.63
C ASP A 32 3.76 9.03 -2.73
N LYS A 33 4.02 8.03 -3.59
CA LYS A 33 5.09 8.12 -4.61
C LYS A 33 4.82 9.21 -5.66
N LEU A 34 3.55 9.49 -5.95
CA LEU A 34 3.12 10.53 -6.88
C LEU A 34 2.65 11.79 -6.17
N THR A 35 3.24 12.09 -5.00
CA THR A 35 2.99 13.32 -4.26
C THR A 35 4.31 14.00 -3.92
N LYS A 36 4.30 15.33 -3.77
CA LYS A 36 5.47 16.12 -3.35
C LYS A 36 5.14 16.99 -2.15
N LYS A 37 6.17 17.41 -1.41
CA LYS A 37 5.99 18.35 -0.28
C LYS A 37 5.43 19.68 -0.80
N ASP A 38 4.42 20.21 -0.12
CA ASP A 38 3.87 21.55 -0.34
C ASP A 38 3.37 22.12 0.98
N LYS A 39 4.04 23.15 1.50
CA LYS A 39 3.66 23.78 2.76
C LYS A 39 2.36 24.59 2.67
N ARG A 40 1.86 24.85 1.46
CA ARG A 40 0.59 25.56 1.24
C ARG A 40 -0.62 24.64 1.39
N GLN A 41 -0.41 23.32 1.44
CA GLN A 41 -1.46 22.34 1.68
C GLN A 41 -1.52 21.98 3.16
N VAL A 42 -2.72 21.71 3.68
CA VAL A 42 -2.93 21.38 5.09
C VAL A 42 -2.21 20.08 5.47
N THR A 43 -2.21 19.09 4.58
CA THR A 43 -1.47 17.83 4.77
C THR A 43 0.05 17.99 4.61
N GLY A 44 0.54 19.16 4.19
CA GLY A 44 1.94 19.42 3.85
C GLY A 44 2.41 18.75 2.56
N ARG A 45 1.50 18.19 1.76
CA ARG A 45 1.78 17.50 0.49
C ARG A 45 0.75 17.85 -0.57
N ARG A 46 1.14 17.73 -1.84
CA ARG A 46 0.21 17.77 -2.98
C ARG A 46 0.46 16.61 -3.94
N VAL A 47 -0.58 16.21 -4.64
CA VAL A 47 -0.48 15.29 -5.79
C VAL A 47 0.42 15.91 -6.87
N ALA A 48 1.23 15.06 -7.50
CA ALA A 48 2.29 15.43 -8.42
C ALA A 48 2.40 14.40 -9.56
N LEU A 49 1.30 14.18 -10.27
CA LEU A 49 1.27 13.41 -11.51
C LEU A 49 2.13 14.11 -12.57
N PRO A 50 2.99 13.37 -13.30
CA PRO A 50 3.70 13.91 -14.46
C PRO A 50 2.71 14.49 -15.47
N LEU A 51 3.01 15.64 -16.08
CA LEU A 51 2.17 16.17 -17.15
C LEU A 51 2.61 15.56 -18.50
N PRO A 52 1.67 15.21 -19.40
CA PRO A 52 2.01 14.88 -20.77
C PRO A 52 2.44 16.13 -21.54
N ASP A 53 2.78 15.98 -22.83
CA ASP A 53 2.86 17.13 -23.72
C ASP A 53 1.49 17.82 -23.80
N CYS A 54 1.40 19.01 -23.22
CA CYS A 54 0.15 19.76 -23.11
C CYS A 54 -0.30 20.40 -24.43
N ASN A 55 0.56 20.47 -25.44
CA ASN A 55 0.19 20.95 -26.78
C ASN A 55 -0.49 19.85 -27.60
N VAL A 56 -0.18 18.57 -27.32
CA VAL A 56 -0.76 17.41 -28.00
C VAL A 56 -1.94 16.83 -27.21
N ARG A 57 -1.84 16.79 -25.88
CA ARG A 57 -2.80 16.15 -24.97
C ARG A 57 -3.36 17.17 -23.97
N ALA A 58 -3.99 18.22 -24.48
CA ALA A 58 -4.48 19.34 -23.68
C ALA A 58 -5.46 18.90 -22.57
N SER A 59 -6.42 18.02 -22.87
CA SER A 59 -7.40 17.52 -21.89
C SER A 59 -6.73 16.74 -20.75
N ASP A 60 -5.85 15.78 -21.08
CA ASP A 60 -5.11 15.02 -20.06
C ASP A 60 -4.23 15.92 -19.19
N CYS A 61 -3.64 16.95 -19.80
CA CYS A 61 -2.87 17.95 -19.07
C CYS A 61 -3.76 18.72 -18.08
N ASN A 62 -4.94 19.15 -18.50
CA ASN A 62 -5.90 19.86 -17.66
C ASN A 62 -6.41 19.00 -16.50
N ASP A 63 -6.76 17.74 -16.76
CA ASP A 63 -7.21 16.79 -15.74
C ASP A 63 -6.12 16.55 -14.70
N ARG A 64 -4.88 16.30 -15.15
CA ARG A 64 -3.75 16.13 -14.23
C ARG A 64 -3.43 17.40 -13.45
N ARG A 65 -3.61 18.59 -14.03
CA ARG A 65 -3.46 19.87 -13.31
C ARG A 65 -4.51 20.01 -12.21
N LEU A 66 -5.75 19.59 -12.43
CA LEU A 66 -6.79 19.58 -11.41
C LEU A 66 -6.47 18.57 -10.30
N LEU A 67 -6.12 17.34 -10.67
CA LEU A 67 -5.72 16.31 -9.70
C LEU A 67 -4.51 16.74 -8.87
N ASN A 68 -3.53 17.44 -9.47
CA ASN A 68 -2.35 17.99 -8.80
C ASN A 68 -2.65 19.11 -7.79
N ARG A 69 -3.92 19.54 -7.65
CA ARG A 69 -4.37 20.44 -6.57
C ARG A 69 -4.75 19.70 -5.30
N LEU A 70 -5.04 18.40 -5.39
CA LEU A 70 -5.41 17.56 -4.24
C LEU A 70 -4.21 17.37 -3.31
N ASP A 71 -4.50 17.23 -2.03
CA ASP A 71 -3.51 17.15 -0.95
C ASP A 71 -3.46 15.77 -0.26
N GLY A 72 -4.18 14.78 -0.78
CA GLY A 72 -4.16 13.42 -0.26
C GLY A 72 -5.11 12.48 -0.99
N PHE A 73 -5.28 11.30 -0.39
CA PHE A 73 -6.24 10.28 -0.80
C PHE A 73 -7.55 10.40 -0.03
N ASP A 74 -8.62 9.83 -0.58
CA ASP A 74 -9.89 9.73 0.13
C ASP A 74 -9.76 9.03 1.49
N ILE A 75 -10.72 9.28 2.40
CA ILE A 75 -10.78 8.65 3.73
C ILE A 75 -11.33 7.22 3.71
N ASP A 76 -11.93 6.77 2.60
CA ASP A 76 -12.30 5.38 2.31
C ASP A 76 -11.61 4.88 1.02
N PRO A 77 -10.26 4.92 0.95
CA PRO A 77 -9.56 4.65 -0.29
C PRO A 77 -9.68 3.18 -0.68
N ARG A 78 -9.85 2.93 -1.98
CA ARG A 78 -9.70 1.57 -2.52
C ARG A 78 -8.25 1.13 -2.45
N VAL A 79 -7.97 0.17 -1.57
CA VAL A 79 -6.68 -0.49 -1.43
C VAL A 79 -6.49 -1.48 -2.59
N GLU A 80 -5.33 -1.44 -3.25
CA GLU A 80 -4.89 -2.43 -4.22
C GLU A 80 -3.55 -3.02 -3.77
N ILE A 81 -3.50 -4.35 -3.66
CA ILE A 81 -2.25 -5.10 -3.50
C ILE A 81 -2.06 -5.98 -4.74
N ARG A 82 -1.00 -5.74 -5.52
CA ARG A 82 -0.63 -6.64 -6.62
C ARG A 82 0.46 -7.60 -6.18
N PHE A 83 0.30 -8.85 -6.58
CA PHE A 83 1.22 -9.95 -6.37
C PHE A 83 1.75 -10.45 -7.70
N ASP A 84 2.89 -11.14 -7.68
CA ASP A 84 3.46 -11.79 -8.87
C ASP A 84 2.73 -13.10 -9.24
N ARG A 85 2.15 -13.77 -8.25
CA ARG A 85 1.34 -14.99 -8.40
C ARG A 85 0.11 -14.96 -7.49
N PRO A 86 -0.85 -15.90 -7.67
CA PRO A 86 -2.01 -15.99 -6.79
C PRO A 86 -1.66 -16.15 -5.32
N ILE A 87 -2.53 -15.64 -4.45
CA ILE A 87 -2.47 -15.80 -3.00
C ILE A 87 -3.68 -16.60 -2.51
N ASP A 88 -3.56 -17.13 -1.30
CA ASP A 88 -4.71 -17.62 -0.55
C ASP A 88 -5.44 -16.43 0.10
N VAL A 89 -6.62 -16.11 -0.43
CA VAL A 89 -7.45 -14.98 0.02
C VAL A 89 -7.99 -15.22 1.44
N ALA A 90 -8.12 -16.47 1.90
CA ALA A 90 -8.54 -16.77 3.27
C ALA A 90 -7.53 -16.28 4.32
N LYS A 91 -6.27 -16.03 3.90
CA LYS A 91 -5.24 -15.44 4.77
C LYS A 91 -5.37 -13.93 4.93
N VAL A 92 -6.33 -13.27 4.28
CA VAL A 92 -6.54 -11.81 4.44
C VAL A 92 -7.31 -11.54 5.73
N THR A 93 -6.58 -11.15 6.78
CA THR A 93 -7.13 -10.84 8.10
C THR A 93 -6.49 -9.55 8.62
N PRO A 94 -7.03 -8.93 9.70
CA PRO A 94 -6.40 -7.76 10.31
C PRO A 94 -4.96 -8.01 10.83
N ALA A 95 -4.53 -9.26 10.96
CA ALA A 95 -3.16 -9.61 11.30
C ALA A 95 -2.20 -9.56 10.09
N THR A 96 -2.71 -9.81 8.89
CA THR A 96 -1.90 -9.97 7.67
C THR A 96 -2.02 -8.81 6.68
N LEU A 97 -3.16 -8.10 6.68
CA LEU A 97 -3.39 -6.90 5.90
C LEU A 97 -4.15 -5.87 6.74
N TYR A 98 -3.49 -4.75 7.02
CA TYR A 98 -4.09 -3.68 7.81
C TYR A 98 -3.54 -2.31 7.44
N LEU A 99 -4.33 -1.28 7.75
CA LEU A 99 -3.93 0.11 7.77
C LEU A 99 -3.62 0.53 9.20
N GLN A 100 -2.70 1.47 9.38
CA GLN A 100 -2.38 2.02 10.70
C GLN A 100 -1.83 3.43 10.55
N LYS A 101 -2.21 4.33 11.46
CA LYS A 101 -1.62 5.68 11.52
C LYS A 101 -0.11 5.58 11.75
N LEU A 102 0.67 6.46 11.11
CA LEU A 102 2.13 6.47 11.27
C LEU A 102 2.58 6.86 12.68
N ARG A 103 1.77 7.65 13.39
CA ARG A 103 2.02 8.07 14.78
C ARG A 103 1.67 6.98 15.82
N GLY A 104 1.23 5.80 15.38
CA GLY A 104 0.73 4.74 16.27
C GLY A 104 -0.79 4.75 16.40
N GLY A 105 -1.34 3.73 17.03
CA GLY A 105 -2.79 3.50 17.15
C GLY A 105 -3.20 2.08 16.74
N PRO A 106 -4.51 1.77 16.78
CA PRO A 106 -5.03 0.44 16.46
C PRO A 106 -4.78 0.07 14.99
N ARG A 107 -4.76 -1.24 14.73
CA ARG A 107 -4.74 -1.78 13.36
C ARG A 107 -6.15 -1.75 12.79
N ILE A 108 -6.29 -1.13 11.65
CA ILE A 108 -7.54 -1.05 10.89
C ILE A 108 -7.52 -2.18 9.87
N GLY A 109 -8.38 -3.17 10.04
CA GLY A 109 -8.54 -4.24 9.06
C GLY A 109 -9.14 -3.73 7.74
N VAL A 110 -9.26 -4.63 6.78
CA VAL A 110 -9.95 -4.34 5.51
C VAL A 110 -11.28 -5.11 5.42
N ASN A 111 -12.19 -4.62 4.58
CA ASN A 111 -13.44 -5.26 4.19
C ASN A 111 -13.66 -5.12 2.67
N ARG A 112 -14.83 -5.56 2.17
CA ARG A 112 -15.21 -5.46 0.75
C ARG A 112 -14.11 -6.01 -0.18
N ILE A 113 -13.61 -7.18 0.20
CA ILE A 113 -12.45 -7.81 -0.42
C ILE A 113 -12.87 -8.43 -1.76
N VAL A 114 -12.14 -8.12 -2.82
CA VAL A 114 -12.32 -8.69 -4.17
C VAL A 114 -10.96 -9.16 -4.70
N TRP A 115 -10.91 -10.39 -5.19
CA TRP A 115 -9.73 -10.94 -5.86
C TRP A 115 -9.87 -10.87 -7.38
N SER A 116 -8.83 -10.38 -8.06
CA SER A 116 -8.72 -10.37 -9.52
C SER A 116 -7.63 -11.36 -9.96
N PRO A 117 -8.00 -12.55 -10.49
CA PRO A 117 -7.03 -13.54 -10.93
C PRO A 117 -6.24 -13.07 -12.15
N ALA A 118 -6.87 -12.36 -13.09
CA ALA A 118 -6.21 -11.83 -14.29
C ALA A 118 -5.07 -10.84 -13.98
N ARG A 119 -5.13 -10.17 -12.82
CA ARG A 119 -4.13 -9.18 -12.42
C ARG A 119 -3.24 -9.63 -11.27
N ASN A 120 -3.51 -10.79 -10.68
CA ASN A 120 -3.01 -11.20 -9.36
C ASN A 120 -3.14 -10.04 -8.36
N ALA A 121 -4.34 -9.46 -8.25
CA ALA A 121 -4.58 -8.25 -7.47
C ALA A 121 -5.72 -8.42 -6.47
N LEU A 122 -5.44 -8.06 -5.22
CA LEU A 122 -6.43 -7.94 -4.16
C LEU A 122 -6.91 -6.48 -4.09
N TYR A 123 -8.22 -6.31 -4.07
CA TYR A 123 -8.88 -5.03 -3.82
C TYR A 123 -9.63 -5.09 -2.50
N ALA A 124 -9.59 -4.01 -1.74
CA ALA A 124 -10.33 -3.90 -0.49
C ALA A 124 -10.57 -2.44 -0.12
N GLN A 125 -11.34 -2.21 0.93
CA GLN A 125 -11.48 -0.90 1.57
C GLN A 125 -11.18 -1.03 3.07
N PRO A 126 -10.80 0.06 3.76
CA PRO A 126 -10.73 0.06 5.21
C PRO A 126 -12.05 -0.38 5.84
N ARG A 127 -11.96 -1.07 6.99
CA ARG A 127 -13.15 -1.50 7.74
C ARG A 127 -13.93 -0.33 8.36
N GLU A 128 -13.27 0.80 8.56
CA GLU A 128 -13.83 2.04 9.11
C GLU A 128 -13.27 3.23 8.32
N LEU A 129 -13.99 4.36 8.35
CA LEU A 129 -13.51 5.60 7.73
C LEU A 129 -12.21 6.05 8.41
N LEU A 130 -11.24 6.43 7.59
CA LEU A 130 -9.97 6.96 8.07
C LEU A 130 -10.14 8.41 8.52
N GLU A 131 -9.24 8.89 9.37
CA GLU A 131 -9.18 10.30 9.72
C GLU A 131 -8.65 11.13 8.55
N GLU A 132 -9.21 12.31 8.37
CA GLU A 132 -8.71 13.30 7.43
C GLU A 132 -7.30 13.78 7.81
N SER A 133 -6.58 14.35 6.84
CA SER A 133 -5.26 14.98 7.07
C SER A 133 -4.25 14.11 7.83
N THR A 134 -4.35 12.79 7.69
CA THR A 134 -3.65 11.82 8.53
C THR A 134 -2.76 10.92 7.69
N ARG A 135 -1.56 10.66 8.20
CA ARG A 135 -0.59 9.78 7.53
C ARG A 135 -0.78 8.35 7.99
N TYR A 136 -1.05 7.46 7.04
CA TYR A 136 -1.23 6.03 7.26
C TYR A 136 -0.11 5.22 6.61
N ARG A 137 0.04 3.97 7.08
CA ARG A 137 0.71 2.90 6.34
C ARG A 137 -0.24 1.75 6.11
N ILE A 138 -0.16 1.16 4.92
CA ILE A 138 -0.70 -0.16 4.62
C ILE A 138 0.41 -1.16 4.88
N VAL A 139 0.12 -2.24 5.58
CA VAL A 139 1.07 -3.32 5.87
C VAL A 139 0.54 -4.62 5.28
N VAL A 140 1.37 -5.29 4.49
CA VAL A 140 1.16 -6.66 4.02
C VAL A 140 2.18 -7.54 4.74
N ALA A 141 1.71 -8.48 5.55
CA ALA A 141 2.56 -9.38 6.30
C ALA A 141 3.19 -10.45 5.40
N ARG A 142 4.30 -11.02 5.87
CA ARG A 142 4.99 -12.15 5.22
C ARG A 142 4.05 -13.34 4.94
N ALA A 143 3.15 -13.63 5.89
CA ALA A 143 2.20 -14.73 5.77
C ALA A 143 1.23 -14.59 4.57
N LEU A 144 1.02 -13.37 4.08
CA LEU A 144 0.19 -13.09 2.91
C LEU A 144 1.02 -12.93 1.62
N GLY A 145 2.19 -12.26 1.71
CA GLY A 145 2.95 -11.83 0.53
C GLY A 145 4.40 -12.32 0.45
N GLY A 146 4.73 -13.45 1.06
CA GLY A 146 6.06 -14.11 1.02
C GLY A 146 7.19 -13.35 1.74
N ARG A 147 7.10 -12.02 1.76
CA ARG A 147 7.93 -11.02 2.43
C ARG A 147 7.01 -9.90 2.91
N ARG A 148 7.42 -9.22 3.99
CA ARG A 148 6.67 -8.06 4.47
C ARG A 148 6.81 -6.90 3.48
N ALA A 149 5.69 -6.28 3.12
CA ALA A 149 5.65 -5.06 2.32
C ALA A 149 4.84 -3.97 3.02
N SER A 150 5.11 -2.72 2.68
CA SER A 150 4.33 -1.59 3.19
C SER A 150 4.36 -0.41 2.23
N ALA A 151 3.30 0.40 2.25
CA ALA A 151 3.28 1.70 1.61
C ALA A 151 2.69 2.74 2.54
N ARG A 152 3.18 3.98 2.42
CA ARG A 152 2.69 5.13 3.19
C ARG A 152 1.85 6.02 2.28
N PHE A 153 0.75 6.54 2.81
CA PHE A 153 -0.08 7.51 2.12
C PHE A 153 -0.65 8.51 3.12
N THR A 154 -1.13 9.65 2.61
CA THR A 154 -1.76 10.70 3.41
C THR A 154 -3.20 10.88 2.96
N THR A 155 -4.15 10.87 3.89
CA THR A 155 -5.56 11.20 3.60
C THR A 155 -5.72 12.70 3.38
N LEU A 156 -6.65 13.07 2.49
CA LEU A 156 -6.96 14.44 2.12
C LEU A 156 -7.59 15.20 3.28
N THR A 157 -7.53 16.52 3.20
CA THR A 157 -8.23 17.39 4.14
C THR A 157 -9.68 17.56 3.71
N ALA A 158 -10.63 17.46 4.65
CA ALA A 158 -12.03 17.80 4.38
C ALA A 158 -12.13 19.29 4.05
N THR A 159 -13.07 19.64 3.17
CA THR A 159 -13.29 21.04 2.84
C THR A 159 -13.76 21.81 4.07
N ALA A 160 -13.49 23.12 4.11
CA ALA A 160 -13.94 23.97 5.22
C ALA A 160 -15.46 23.90 5.43
N ALA A 161 -16.22 23.76 4.34
CA ALA A 161 -17.68 23.56 4.39
C ALA A 161 -18.06 22.26 5.11
N LEU A 162 -17.42 21.13 4.78
CA LEU A 162 -17.70 19.84 5.42
C LEU A 162 -17.33 19.84 6.91
N ARG A 163 -16.21 20.48 7.29
CA ARG A 163 -15.86 20.63 8.70
C ARG A 163 -16.89 21.47 9.46
N LYS A 164 -17.39 22.55 8.85
CA LYS A 164 -18.44 23.39 9.46
C LYS A 164 -19.75 22.62 9.64
N MET A 165 -20.16 21.86 8.62
CA MET A 165 -21.36 21.02 8.69
C MET A 165 -21.25 19.97 9.79
N ARG A 166 -20.07 19.34 9.94
CA ARG A 166 -19.84 18.36 11.00
C ARG A 166 -19.93 18.98 12.40
N ALA A 167 -19.32 20.14 12.62
CA ALA A 167 -19.43 20.84 13.90
C ALA A 167 -20.89 21.13 14.28
N GLN A 168 -21.71 21.58 13.32
CA GLN A 168 -23.13 21.82 13.54
C GLN A 168 -23.94 20.57 13.92
N LEU A 169 -23.50 19.38 13.48
CA LEU A 169 -24.15 18.10 13.83
C LEU A 169 -23.69 17.58 15.19
N ASP A 170 -22.43 17.82 15.57
CA ASP A 170 -21.87 17.39 16.84
C ASP A 170 -22.30 18.29 18.01
N ASP A 171 -22.72 19.54 17.73
CA ASP A 171 -23.17 20.55 18.72
C ASP A 171 -24.71 20.57 18.95
N GLY A 172 -25.46 19.64 18.34
CA GLY A 172 -26.94 19.55 18.44
C GLY A 172 -27.43 18.57 19.50
#